data_AF-A0A2D4YUR1-F1
#
_entry.id   AF-A0A2D4YUR1-F1
#
_cell.length_a   1.000
_cell.length_b   1.000
_cell.length_c   1.000
_cell.angle_alpha   90.00
_cell.angle_beta   90.00
_cell.angle_gamma   90.00
#
_symmetry.space_group_name_H-M   'P 1'
#
loop_
_entity.id
_entity.type
_entity.pdbx_description
1 polymer ?
#
loop_
_entity_poly.entity_id
_entity_poly.type
_entity_poly.pdbx_seq_one_letter_code
_entity_poly.pdbx_strand_id
1 'polypeptide(L)'
;MSDLTRRFAALGAWRLGLLLPLMLMPWLGRADAFGRQVLFQLRGPLPLPDEVVLLGIDETSLDPQLADFGPWPWPRAVQAGLAREALRHGARRVVFNIVHVGPSSFGPEDDRAFDELLQPWKNRVLLSASYVRQQLDGFEQVQLR
;
A
#
# COMPACT_ATOMS: atom_id res chain seq x y z
N MET A 1 14.62 62.22 8.00
CA MET A 1 14.26 60.92 7.41
C MET A 1 12.88 60.55 7.92
N SER A 2 11.89 60.53 7.02
CA SER A 2 10.45 60.64 7.35
C SER A 2 9.80 59.33 7.80
N ASP A 3 8.82 59.41 8.71
CA ASP A 3 8.04 58.27 9.24
C ASP A 3 7.45 57.35 8.16
N LEU A 4 7.21 57.90 6.97
CA LEU A 4 6.71 57.17 5.81
C LEU A 4 7.66 56.05 5.37
N THR A 5 8.97 56.31 5.35
CA THR A 5 9.99 55.30 4.98
C THR A 5 10.08 54.17 6.00
N ARG A 6 9.89 54.46 7.30
CA ARG A 6 9.84 53.43 8.36
C ARG A 6 8.61 52.55 8.23
N ARG A 7 7.45 53.11 7.90
CA ARG A 7 6.20 52.37 7.71
C ARG A 7 6.28 51.43 6.50
N PHE A 8 6.84 51.87 5.38
CA PHE A 8 7.04 51.02 4.20
C PHE A 8 8.05 49.89 4.45
N ALA A 9 9.15 50.17 5.17
CA ALA A 9 10.11 49.15 5.57
C ALA A 9 9.49 48.10 6.52
N ALA A 10 8.67 48.54 7.48
CA ALA A 10 7.95 47.65 8.40
C ALA A 10 6.93 46.77 7.67
N LEU A 11 6.17 47.33 6.72
CA LEU A 11 5.22 46.58 5.89
C LEU A 11 5.92 45.58 4.96
N GLY A 12 7.07 45.93 4.40
CA GLY A 12 7.91 45.04 3.59
C GLY A 12 8.46 43.87 4.40
N ALA A 13 8.97 44.14 5.61
CA ALA A 13 9.46 43.12 6.53
C ALA A 13 8.34 42.15 6.96
N TRP A 14 7.14 42.68 7.21
CA TRP A 14 5.99 41.85 7.60
C TRP A 14 5.53 40.94 6.46
N ARG A 15 5.46 41.45 5.23
CA ARG A 15 5.13 40.66 4.03
C ARG A 15 6.17 39.58 3.75
N LEU A 16 7.45 39.91 3.87
CA LEU A 16 8.53 38.93 3.71
C LEU A 16 8.48 37.87 4.82
N GLY A 17 8.21 38.26 6.06
CA GLY A 17 8.02 37.33 7.18
C GLY A 17 6.84 36.37 6.99
N LEU A 18 5.82 36.75 6.22
CA LEU A 18 4.64 35.93 5.94
C LEU A 18 4.82 35.04 4.70
N LEU A 19 5.53 35.51 3.68
CA LEU A 19 5.76 34.78 2.43
C LEU A 19 6.96 33.85 2.47
N LEU A 20 7.99 34.18 3.26
CA LEU A 20 9.20 33.37 3.37
C LEU A 20 8.93 31.95 3.92
N PRO A 21 8.13 31.75 4.98
CA PRO A 21 7.78 30.41 5.46
C PRO A 21 7.04 29.60 4.39
N LEU A 22 6.13 30.24 3.64
CA LEU A 22 5.38 29.60 2.54
C LEU A 22 6.32 29.18 1.40
N MET A 23 7.35 29.97 1.12
CA MET A 23 8.35 29.64 0.11
C MET A 23 9.33 28.54 0.56
N LEU A 24 9.64 28.49 1.86
CA LEU A 24 10.53 27.47 2.46
C LEU A 24 9.82 26.14 2.71
N MET A 25 8.50 26.13 2.90
CA MET A 25 7.69 24.95 3.24
C MET A 25 7.94 23.75 2.32
N PRO A 26 7.99 23.89 0.97
CA PRO A 26 8.26 22.77 0.08
C PRO A 26 9.70 22.24 0.21
N TRP A 27 10.66 23.12 0.52
CA TRP A 27 12.06 22.74 0.70
C TRP A 27 12.26 21.95 1.99
N LEU A 28 11.59 22.35 3.09
CA LEU A 28 11.57 21.57 4.33
C LEU A 28 10.96 20.18 4.09
N GLY A 29 9.83 20.11 3.37
CA GLY A 29 9.19 18.83 3.03
C GLY A 29 10.10 17.91 2.22
N ARG A 30 10.86 18.45 1.26
CA ARG A 30 11.86 17.67 0.50
C ARG A 30 13.02 17.21 1.38
N ALA A 31 13.54 18.07 2.25
CA ALA A 31 14.64 17.71 3.15
C ALA A 31 14.23 16.60 4.13
N ASP A 32 13.01 16.67 4.64
CA ASP A 32 12.40 15.66 5.49
C ASP A 32 12.19 14.32 4.74
N ALA A 33 11.64 14.36 3.51
CA ALA A 33 11.50 13.16 2.68
C ALA A 33 12.86 12.50 2.36
N PHE A 34 13.85 13.31 2.01
CA PHE A 34 15.21 12.84 1.78
C PHE A 34 15.83 12.23 3.05
N GLY A 35 15.70 12.91 4.19
CA GLY A 35 16.16 12.41 5.48
C GLY A 35 15.55 11.06 5.83
N ARG A 36 14.23 10.88 5.64
CA ARG A 36 13.58 9.57 5.82
C ARG A 36 14.13 8.49 4.91
N GLN A 37 14.39 8.80 3.64
CA GLN A 37 14.95 7.84 2.70
C GLN A 37 16.34 7.36 3.15
N VAL A 38 17.20 8.30 3.56
CA VAL A 38 18.53 7.99 4.10
C VAL A 38 18.42 7.14 5.36
N LEU A 39 17.55 7.52 6.31
CA LEU A 39 17.33 6.75 7.53
C LEU A 39 16.82 5.33 7.24
N PHE A 40 15.96 5.15 6.23
CA PHE A 40 15.46 3.83 5.83
C PHE A 40 16.56 2.95 5.25
N GLN A 41 17.43 3.52 4.41
CA GLN A 41 18.60 2.81 3.86
C GLN A 41 19.60 2.45 4.96
N LEU A 42 19.88 3.37 5.89
CA LEU A 42 20.79 3.16 7.02
C LEU A 42 20.26 2.13 8.02
N ARG A 43 18.94 2.06 8.23
CA ARG A 43 18.30 1.04 9.08
C ARG A 43 18.62 -0.38 8.60
N GLY A 44 18.77 -0.56 7.28
CA GLY A 44 19.04 -1.87 6.67
C GLY A 44 17.80 -2.79 6.62
N PRO A 45 18.00 -4.04 6.15
CA PRO A 45 16.95 -5.04 6.05
C PRO A 45 16.47 -5.47 7.44
N LEU A 46 15.16 -5.62 7.59
CA LEU A 46 14.58 -6.21 8.80
C LEU A 46 14.51 -7.73 8.58
N PRO A 47 15.06 -8.56 9.48
CA PRO A 47 14.94 -10.01 9.35
C PRO A 47 13.45 -10.38 9.43
N LEU A 48 12.99 -11.18 8.48
CA LEU A 48 11.68 -11.80 8.56
C LEU A 48 11.72 -12.85 9.67
N PRO A 49 10.67 -12.97 10.50
CA PRO A 49 10.55 -14.11 11.41
C PRO A 49 10.61 -15.42 10.62
N ASP A 50 11.33 -16.42 11.13
CA ASP A 50 11.51 -17.72 10.45
C ASP A 50 10.18 -18.45 10.18
N GLU A 51 9.11 -18.06 10.87
CA GLU A 51 7.77 -18.64 10.75
C GLU A 51 6.93 -18.03 9.61
N VAL A 52 7.38 -16.91 9.03
CA VAL A 52 6.61 -16.14 8.04
C VAL A 52 7.39 -16.06 6.73
N VAL A 53 6.84 -16.67 5.69
CA VAL A 53 7.32 -16.53 4.32
C VAL A 53 6.48 -15.46 3.61
N LEU A 54 7.15 -14.39 3.16
CA LEU A 54 6.54 -13.38 2.31
C LEU A 54 6.80 -13.72 0.85
N LEU A 55 5.74 -14.01 0.09
CA LEU A 55 5.83 -14.13 -1.37
C LEU A 55 5.73 -12.73 -1.98
N GLY A 56 6.89 -12.09 -2.17
CA GLY A 56 6.97 -10.78 -2.82
C GLY A 56 6.70 -10.89 -4.32
N ILE A 57 5.96 -9.92 -4.86
CA ILE A 57 5.72 -9.80 -6.31
C ILE A 57 6.38 -8.49 -6.73
N ASP A 58 7.37 -8.61 -7.60
CA ASP A 58 8.15 -7.50 -8.14
C ASP A 58 7.91 -7.36 -9.65
N GLU A 59 8.55 -6.36 -10.27
CA GLU A 59 8.43 -6.10 -11.70
C GLU A 59 8.85 -7.31 -12.55
N THR A 60 9.86 -8.07 -12.09
CA THR A 60 10.34 -9.28 -12.75
C THR A 60 9.30 -10.40 -12.70
N SER A 61 8.59 -10.54 -11.57
CA SER A 61 7.50 -11.52 -11.41
C SER A 61 6.34 -11.28 -12.40
N LEU A 62 6.16 -10.04 -12.85
CA LEU A 62 5.12 -9.64 -13.81
C LEU A 62 5.59 -9.68 -15.27
N ASP A 63 6.83 -10.09 -15.52
CA ASP A 63 7.36 -10.20 -16.88
C ASP A 63 6.69 -11.39 -17.60
N PRO A 64 5.92 -11.16 -18.69
CA PRO A 64 5.27 -12.22 -19.45
C PRO A 64 6.26 -13.19 -20.10
N GLN A 65 7.55 -12.84 -20.20
CA GLN A 65 8.59 -13.77 -20.66
C GLN A 65 8.97 -14.80 -19.59
N LEU A 66 8.79 -14.49 -18.31
CA LEU A 66 9.10 -15.38 -17.19
C LEU A 66 7.89 -16.20 -16.76
N ALA A 67 6.72 -15.57 -16.71
CA ALA A 67 5.46 -16.26 -16.44
C ALA A 67 4.28 -15.53 -17.08
N ASP A 68 3.52 -16.24 -17.92
CA ASP A 68 2.33 -15.70 -18.58
C ASP A 68 1.08 -15.85 -17.69
N PHE A 69 1.10 -15.17 -16.54
CA PHE A 69 -0.06 -15.12 -15.63
C PHE A 69 -1.05 -14.00 -15.96
N GLY A 70 -0.75 -13.18 -16.96
CA GLY A 70 -1.53 -11.99 -17.31
C GLY A 70 -1.27 -10.79 -16.37
N PRO A 71 -2.08 -9.73 -16.49
CA PRO A 71 -1.88 -8.49 -15.74
C PRO A 71 -2.17 -8.68 -14.24
N TRP A 72 -1.54 -7.85 -13.42
CA TRP A 72 -1.84 -7.77 -11.99
C TRP A 72 -3.17 -7.03 -11.72
N PRO A 73 -4.01 -7.48 -10.77
CA PRO A 73 -3.93 -8.75 -10.02
C PRO A 73 -4.14 -9.98 -10.90
N TRP A 74 -3.30 -11.00 -10.71
CA TRP A 74 -3.38 -12.26 -11.46
C TRP A 74 -4.74 -12.96 -11.29
N PRO A 75 -5.15 -13.85 -12.22
CA PRO A 75 -6.34 -14.67 -12.07
C PRO A 75 -6.38 -15.37 -10.72
N ARG A 76 -7.56 -15.46 -10.11
CA ARG A 76 -7.74 -16.09 -8.81
C ARG A 76 -7.31 -17.56 -8.88
N ALA A 77 -7.54 -18.28 -9.98
CA ALA A 77 -7.00 -19.62 -10.17
C ALA A 77 -5.47 -19.71 -9.97
N VAL A 78 -4.71 -18.73 -10.46
CA VAL A 78 -3.24 -18.66 -10.26
C VAL A 78 -2.92 -18.40 -8.79
N GLN A 79 -3.61 -17.45 -8.17
CA GLN A 79 -3.46 -17.14 -6.74
C GLN A 79 -3.73 -18.37 -5.86
N ALA A 80 -4.78 -19.13 -6.15
CA ALA A 80 -5.13 -20.38 -5.49
C ALA A 80 -4.07 -21.47 -5.73
N GLY A 81 -3.52 -21.56 -6.93
CA GLY A 81 -2.43 -22.47 -7.26
C GLY A 81 -1.19 -22.23 -6.38
N LEU A 82 -0.77 -20.98 -6.23
CA LEU A 82 0.35 -20.59 -5.36
C LEU A 82 0.08 -20.91 -3.89
N ALA A 83 -1.12 -20.58 -3.40
CA ALA A 83 -1.51 -20.88 -2.03
C ALA A 83 -1.56 -22.39 -1.76
N ARG A 84 -2.11 -23.17 -2.70
CA ARG A 84 -2.14 -24.63 -2.63
C ARG A 84 -0.73 -25.20 -2.51
N GLU A 85 0.22 -24.69 -3.29
CA GLU A 85 1.60 -25.18 -3.24
C GLU A 85 2.24 -24.90 -1.88
N ALA A 86 2.10 -23.67 -1.38
CA ALA A 86 2.57 -23.32 -0.04
C ALA A 86 1.94 -24.22 1.05
N LEU A 87 0.63 -24.47 0.97
CA LEU A 87 -0.08 -25.34 1.91
C LEU A 87 0.37 -26.80 1.84
N ARG A 88 0.66 -27.32 0.62
CA ARG A 88 1.22 -28.66 0.41
C ARG A 88 2.63 -28.80 0.97
N HIS A 89 3.42 -27.74 0.90
CA HIS A 89 4.77 -27.68 1.47
C HIS A 89 4.81 -27.38 2.97
N GLY A 90 3.66 -27.35 3.65
CA GLY A 90 3.59 -27.30 5.11
C GLY A 90 3.26 -25.92 5.70
N ALA A 91 2.99 -24.90 4.88
CA ALA A 91 2.60 -23.58 5.39
C ALA A 91 1.34 -23.69 6.27
N ARG A 92 1.41 -23.30 7.55
CA ARG A 92 0.29 -23.48 8.51
C ARG A 92 -0.98 -22.74 8.06
N ARG A 93 -0.82 -21.54 7.52
CA ARG A 93 -1.87 -20.71 6.92
C ARG A 93 -1.31 -19.95 5.73
N VAL A 94 -2.18 -19.55 4.80
CA VAL A 94 -1.86 -18.62 3.72
C VAL A 94 -2.75 -17.39 3.87
N VAL A 95 -2.15 -16.21 3.76
CA VAL A 95 -2.85 -14.92 3.85
C VAL A 95 -2.71 -14.21 2.52
N PHE A 96 -3.84 -13.90 1.90
CA PHE A 96 -3.85 -13.09 0.68
C PHE A 96 -3.88 -11.62 1.05
N ASN A 97 -2.79 -10.90 0.81
CA ASN A 97 -2.74 -9.44 0.94
C ASN A 97 -3.32 -8.73 -0.29
N ILE A 98 -4.49 -9.18 -0.74
CA ILE A 98 -5.24 -8.65 -1.87
C ILE A 98 -6.71 -8.67 -1.46
N VAL A 99 -7.42 -7.58 -1.68
CA VAL A 99 -8.87 -7.50 -1.42
C VAL A 99 -9.60 -7.92 -2.69
N HIS A 100 -10.33 -9.03 -2.62
CA HIS A 100 -11.15 -9.55 -3.73
C HIS A 100 -12.49 -8.82 -3.79
N VAL A 101 -12.51 -7.60 -4.33
CA VAL A 101 -13.73 -6.80 -4.48
C VAL A 101 -14.55 -7.28 -5.68
N GLY A 102 -15.77 -7.76 -5.45
CA GLY A 102 -16.70 -8.19 -6.50
C GLY A 102 -16.27 -9.49 -7.23
N PRO A 103 -16.94 -9.83 -8.35
CA PRO A 103 -16.58 -10.97 -9.20
C PRO A 103 -15.20 -10.82 -9.83
N SER A 104 -14.54 -11.93 -10.16
CA SER A 104 -13.27 -11.88 -10.90
C SER A 104 -13.43 -11.21 -12.27
N SER A 105 -12.45 -10.39 -12.66
CA SER A 105 -12.34 -9.82 -14.01
C SER A 105 -12.09 -10.88 -15.09
N PHE A 106 -11.70 -12.09 -14.68
CA PHE A 106 -11.46 -13.23 -15.57
C PHE A 106 -12.69 -14.14 -15.73
N GLY A 107 -13.84 -13.71 -15.20
CA GLY A 107 -15.11 -14.43 -15.30
C GLY A 107 -15.42 -15.32 -14.09
N PRO A 108 -16.65 -15.83 -13.98
CA PRO A 108 -17.11 -16.60 -12.84
C PRO A 108 -16.40 -17.95 -12.69
N GLU A 109 -15.86 -18.52 -13.77
CA GLU A 109 -15.07 -19.75 -13.74
C GLU A 109 -13.77 -19.58 -12.94
N ASP A 110 -13.17 -18.39 -12.95
CA ASP A 110 -11.96 -18.08 -12.18
C ASP A 110 -12.25 -18.05 -10.66
N ASP A 111 -13.42 -17.53 -10.28
CA ASP A 111 -13.92 -17.58 -8.90
C ASP A 111 -14.19 -19.01 -8.44
N ARG A 112 -14.82 -19.83 -9.29
CA ARG A 112 -15.06 -21.26 -9.00
C ARG A 112 -13.75 -22.01 -8.84
N ALA A 113 -12.79 -21.78 -9.73
CA ALA A 113 -11.48 -22.43 -9.66
C ALA A 113 -10.74 -22.09 -8.37
N PHE A 114 -10.80 -20.83 -7.91
CA PHE A 114 -10.21 -20.43 -6.63
C PHE A 114 -10.83 -21.19 -5.46
N ASP A 115 -12.15 -21.24 -5.41
CA ASP A 115 -12.89 -21.94 -4.35
C ASP A 115 -12.56 -23.43 -4.35
N GLU A 116 -12.77 -24.12 -5.49
CA GLU A 116 -12.54 -25.56 -5.65
C GLU A 116 -11.11 -25.99 -5.29
N LEU A 117 -10.10 -25.24 -5.75
CA LEU A 117 -8.70 -25.54 -5.48
C LEU A 117 -8.34 -25.40 -4.00
N LEU A 118 -8.97 -24.48 -3.28
CA LEU A 118 -8.66 -24.19 -1.89
C LEU A 118 -9.64 -24.82 -0.89
N GLN A 119 -10.74 -25.42 -1.34
CA GLN A 119 -11.73 -26.11 -0.50
C GLN A 119 -11.10 -27.02 0.57
N PRO A 120 -10.10 -27.88 0.26
CA PRO A 120 -9.47 -28.76 1.27
C PRO A 120 -8.78 -27.99 2.41
N TRP A 121 -8.43 -26.72 2.19
CA TRP A 121 -7.70 -25.86 3.11
C TRP A 121 -8.48 -24.62 3.53
N LYS A 122 -9.80 -24.57 3.36
CA LYS A 122 -10.63 -23.38 3.64
C LYS A 122 -10.37 -22.72 4.99
N ASN A 123 -10.08 -23.51 6.03
CA ASN A 123 -9.82 -23.01 7.40
C ASN A 123 -8.38 -22.48 7.61
N ARG A 124 -7.50 -22.65 6.62
CA ARG A 124 -6.09 -22.25 6.61
C ARG A 124 -5.83 -21.09 5.64
N VAL A 125 -6.80 -20.74 4.81
CA VAL A 125 -6.73 -19.60 3.90
C VAL A 125 -7.42 -18.40 4.54
N LEU A 126 -6.73 -17.26 4.60
CA LEU A 126 -7.26 -16.00 5.11
C LEU A 126 -7.28 -14.98 3.98
N LEU A 127 -8.45 -14.36 3.78
CA LEU A 127 -8.65 -13.29 2.79
C LEU A 127 -8.60 -11.93 3.48
N SER A 128 -8.00 -10.94 2.80
CA SER A 128 -8.05 -9.56 3.26
C SER A 128 -9.42 -8.96 3.06
N ALA A 129 -9.86 -8.16 4.03
CA ALA A 129 -11.07 -7.34 3.95
C ALA A 129 -10.68 -5.87 4.08
N SER A 130 -11.40 -5.00 3.38
CA SER A 130 -11.24 -3.56 3.52
C SER A 130 -12.37 -2.98 4.37
N TYR A 131 -12.05 -2.02 5.23
CA TYR A 131 -13.03 -1.25 5.95
C TYR A 131 -12.77 0.24 5.73
N VAL A 132 -13.82 1.00 5.47
CA VAL A 132 -13.76 2.45 5.36
C VAL A 132 -14.44 3.03 6.59
N ARG A 133 -13.70 3.87 7.31
CA ARG A 133 -14.24 4.69 8.40
C ARG A 133 -14.54 6.07 7.84
N GLN A 134 -15.81 6.46 7.84
CA GLN A 134 -16.23 7.78 7.42
C GLN A 134 -16.88 8.49 8.60
N GLN A 135 -16.37 9.69 8.91
CA GLN A 135 -16.92 10.54 9.96
C GLN A 135 -17.86 11.55 9.30
N LEU A 136 -19.17 11.36 9.50
CA LEU A 136 -20.22 12.19 8.91
C LEU A 136 -21.01 12.83 10.05
N ASP A 137 -21.02 14.17 10.10
CA ASP A 137 -21.81 14.97 11.03
C ASP A 137 -21.71 14.54 12.51
N GLY A 138 -20.51 14.18 12.95
CA GLY A 138 -20.24 13.75 14.33
C GLY A 138 -20.56 12.28 14.63
N PHE A 139 -21.07 11.53 13.65
CA PHE A 139 -21.25 10.08 13.73
C PHE A 139 -20.09 9.35 13.04
N GLU A 140 -19.68 8.23 13.64
CA GLU A 140 -18.72 7.32 13.04
C GLU A 140 -19.45 6.22 12.28
N GLN A 141 -19.36 6.25 10.95
CA GLN A 141 -19.84 5.16 10.10
C GLN A 141 -18.67 4.25 9.72
N VAL A 142 -18.79 2.97 10.06
CA VAL A 142 -17.85 1.93 9.65
C VAL A 142 -18.53 1.05 8.62
N GLN A 143 -18.01 1.04 7.39
CA GLN A 143 -18.53 0.21 6.31
C GLN A 143 -17.46 -0.83 5.91
N LEU A 144 -17.84 -2.11 5.95
CA LEU A 144 -17.07 -3.18 5.34
C LEU A 144 -17.26 -3.09 3.82
N ARG A 145 -16.15 -3.07 3.07
CA ARG A 145 -16.14 -2.93 1.62
C ARG A 145 -15.45 -4.13 0.97
#